data_AF-A0A916TA45-F1
#
_entry.id   AF-A0A916TA45-F1
#
_cell.length_a   1.000
_cell.length_b   1.000
_cell.length_c   1.000
_cell.angle_alpha   90.00
_cell.angle_beta   90.00
_cell.angle_gamma   90.00
#
_symmetry.space_group_name_H-M   'P 1'
#
loop_
_entity.id
_entity.type
_entity.pdbx_description
1 polymer ?
#
loop_
_entity_poly.entity_id
_entity_poly.type
_entity_poly.pdbx_seq_one_letter_code
_entity_poly.pdbx_strand_id
1 'polypeptide(L)'
;MNEPTLRKSRLALAGGLVIALAVGGTGFLIGRGTSPREVEPSAAPVTTAPVAAQPTPSLPDPRDLVKTRADLIALASQASDALASGQPLPEGVADLAGQRFELRLPFGCRGPSEAGSDSPMRWRYDADAKALRVHVSPVVWSSDGLRASEDGSASDVVAEGFWIPRPWTASEACPPSQDSVAPTGADAVTPPGQALAVAQFSGGAGQRLRDGKPYETVVRAAADEVPDGQGLRLRLRGRIGETADGTPVSCRQPAGPEQRPICIIAVTLNDVAIDNPRTGKSLATWTADRAGLADR
;
A
#
# COMPACT_ATOMS: atom_id res chain seq x y z
N MET A 1 -27.43 61.63 -13.43
CA MET A 1 -27.79 62.25 -12.15
C MET A 1 -26.55 62.97 -11.64
N ASN A 2 -26.57 64.29 -11.80
CA ASN A 2 -25.71 65.39 -11.31
C ASN A 2 -24.17 65.29 -11.28
N GLU A 3 -23.59 66.19 -12.10
CA GLU A 3 -22.24 66.78 -12.04
C GLU A 3 -21.88 67.40 -10.68
N PRO A 4 -20.60 67.80 -10.52
CA PRO A 4 -20.38 69.24 -10.49
C PRO A 4 -19.22 69.75 -11.36
N THR A 5 -19.38 71.01 -11.75
CA THR A 5 -18.64 71.79 -12.76
C THR A 5 -17.32 72.43 -12.30
N LEU A 6 -16.48 72.68 -13.32
CA LEU A 6 -15.16 73.33 -13.35
C LEU A 6 -15.10 74.82 -12.94
N ARG A 7 -14.04 75.24 -12.22
CA ARG A 7 -13.39 76.56 -12.37
C ARG A 7 -11.86 76.52 -12.13
N LYS A 8 -11.14 76.66 -13.23
CA LYS A 8 -9.91 77.46 -13.51
C LYS A 8 -8.99 77.87 -12.33
N SER A 9 -7.72 77.48 -12.43
CA SER A 9 -6.60 78.40 -12.18
C SER A 9 -5.45 78.13 -13.15
N ARG A 10 -4.82 79.20 -13.64
CA ARG A 10 -3.84 79.28 -14.73
C ARG A 10 -2.45 79.64 -14.16
N LEU A 11 -1.41 79.40 -14.97
CA LEU A 11 -0.11 80.11 -15.08
C LEU A 11 1.10 79.66 -14.23
N ALA A 12 2.01 78.94 -14.91
CA ALA A 12 3.49 79.08 -14.96
C ALA A 12 4.02 77.84 -15.73
N LEU A 13 4.87 77.83 -16.76
CA LEU A 13 5.80 78.77 -17.38
C LEU A 13 6.08 78.23 -18.80
N ALA A 14 6.13 79.13 -19.80
CA ALA A 14 6.71 78.89 -21.11
C ALA A 14 8.05 79.65 -21.19
N GLY A 15 9.07 79.08 -21.82
CA GLY A 15 10.32 79.78 -22.10
C GLY A 15 11.43 78.87 -22.62
N GLY A 16 11.62 78.80 -23.93
CA GLY A 16 12.69 78.04 -24.58
C GLY A 16 12.58 78.01 -26.10
N LEU A 17 12.44 79.19 -26.70
CA LEU A 17 12.21 79.45 -28.11
C LEU A 17 13.49 79.21 -28.95
N VAL A 18 13.33 78.38 -29.98
CA VAL A 18 13.81 78.56 -31.37
C VAL A 18 14.84 79.68 -31.57
N ILE A 19 16.11 79.31 -31.73
CA ILE A 19 17.09 80.07 -32.50
C ILE A 19 17.84 79.06 -33.38
N ALA A 20 18.04 79.42 -34.65
CA ALA A 20 18.80 78.72 -35.70
C ALA A 20 18.03 77.83 -36.69
N LEU A 21 16.90 78.32 -37.22
CA LEU A 21 16.43 77.97 -38.58
C LEU A 21 17.07 78.92 -39.62
N ALA A 22 18.36 78.77 -39.94
CA ALA A 22 18.96 79.60 -41.01
C ALA A 22 20.11 79.01 -41.85
N VAL A 23 20.57 77.76 -41.65
CA VAL A 23 21.59 77.14 -42.55
C VAL A 23 21.33 75.64 -42.83
N GLY A 24 20.13 75.11 -42.52
CA GLY A 24 19.86 73.66 -42.54
C GLY A 24 19.29 73.08 -43.83
N GLY A 25 19.16 73.86 -44.91
CA GLY A 25 18.33 73.47 -46.06
C GLY A 25 19.05 72.82 -47.26
N THR A 26 20.34 73.08 -47.46
CA THR A 26 20.98 72.79 -48.77
C THR A 26 22.24 71.91 -48.72
N GLY A 27 22.78 71.59 -47.54
CA GLY A 27 24.00 70.77 -47.40
C GLY A 27 23.79 69.27 -47.17
N PHE A 28 22.57 68.82 -46.87
CA PHE A 28 22.31 67.46 -46.39
C PHE A 28 22.31 66.38 -47.50
N LEU A 29 22.32 66.75 -48.78
CA LEU A 29 22.28 65.79 -49.89
C LEU A 29 23.65 65.50 -50.56
N ILE A 30 24.74 66.13 -50.11
CA ILE A 30 26.07 65.98 -50.76
C ILE A 30 27.15 65.38 -49.82
N GLY A 31 26.84 65.10 -48.55
CA GLY A 31 27.83 64.64 -47.55
C GLY A 31 27.95 63.13 -47.30
N ARG A 32 27.27 62.26 -48.06
CA ARG A 32 27.24 60.79 -47.85
C ARG A 32 28.51 60.04 -48.33
N GLY A 33 29.66 60.72 -48.39
CA GLY A 33 30.87 60.17 -49.02
C GLY A 33 31.99 59.73 -48.08
N THR A 34 32.14 60.31 -46.89
CA THR A 34 33.40 60.15 -46.12
C THR A 34 33.23 60.34 -44.61
N SER A 35 32.69 59.35 -43.90
CA SER A 35 32.92 59.26 -42.45
C SER A 35 33.40 57.85 -42.07
N PRO A 36 34.48 57.74 -41.25
CA PRO A 36 35.16 56.47 -40.99
C PRO A 36 34.26 55.47 -40.28
N ARG A 37 34.37 54.21 -40.68
CA ARG A 37 33.69 53.06 -40.07
C ARG A 37 34.06 52.97 -38.59
N GLU A 38 33.07 53.16 -37.73
CA GLU A 38 33.16 52.84 -36.31
C GLU A 38 33.39 51.34 -36.15
N VAL A 39 34.48 50.97 -35.49
CA VAL A 39 34.82 49.58 -35.19
C VAL A 39 33.96 49.16 -34.01
N GLU A 40 32.96 48.34 -34.30
CA GLU A 40 32.09 47.72 -33.30
C GLU A 40 32.94 46.89 -32.31
N PRO A 41 32.71 46.98 -30.99
CA PRO A 41 33.50 46.22 -30.02
C PRO A 41 33.29 44.72 -30.26
N SER A 42 34.39 43.98 -30.43
CA SER A 42 34.39 42.52 -30.50
C SER A 42 33.65 41.94 -29.29
N ALA A 43 32.53 41.25 -29.55
CA ALA A 43 31.85 40.47 -28.52
C ALA A 43 32.85 39.55 -27.81
N ALA A 44 32.91 39.63 -26.48
CA ALA A 44 33.63 38.65 -25.69
C ALA A 44 32.99 37.27 -25.93
N PRO A 45 33.78 36.18 -26.02
CA PRO A 45 33.23 34.85 -26.18
C PRO A 45 32.33 34.55 -24.98
N VAL A 46 31.06 34.27 -25.26
CA VAL A 46 30.14 33.70 -24.27
C VAL A 46 30.68 32.32 -23.91
N THR A 47 31.30 32.20 -22.73
CA THR A 47 31.58 30.90 -22.13
C THR A 47 30.23 30.23 -21.90
N THR A 48 29.89 29.25 -22.72
CA THR A 48 28.75 28.35 -22.45
C THR A 48 29.01 27.67 -21.11
N ALA A 49 28.28 28.07 -20.07
CA ALA A 49 28.23 27.30 -18.85
C ALA A 49 27.77 25.88 -19.20
N PRO A 50 28.43 24.82 -18.69
CA PRO A 50 27.98 23.46 -18.93
C PRO A 50 26.55 23.33 -18.42
N VAL A 51 25.63 22.94 -19.32
CA VAL A 51 24.27 22.57 -18.93
C VAL A 51 24.41 21.46 -17.91
N ALA A 52 24.05 21.73 -16.65
CA ALA A 52 23.98 20.69 -15.63
C ALA A 52 23.00 19.63 -16.14
N ALA A 53 23.51 18.41 -16.37
CA ALA A 53 22.67 17.28 -16.73
C ALA A 53 21.61 17.13 -15.64
N GLN A 54 20.33 17.29 -16.01
CA GLN A 54 19.24 16.99 -15.09
C GLN A 54 19.36 15.51 -14.71
N PRO A 55 19.28 15.15 -13.41
CA PRO A 55 19.36 13.75 -13.02
C PRO A 55 18.20 13.01 -13.69
N THR A 56 18.55 11.99 -14.48
CA THR A 56 17.56 11.11 -15.11
C THR A 56 16.70 10.49 -14.00
N PRO A 57 15.36 10.48 -14.10
CA PRO A 57 14.52 9.80 -13.12
C PRO A 57 14.94 8.34 -13.03
N SER A 58 15.46 7.90 -11.88
CA SER A 58 15.76 6.48 -11.67
C SER A 58 14.44 5.73 -11.53
N LEU A 59 14.27 4.65 -12.29
CA LEU A 59 13.18 3.71 -12.04
C LEU A 59 13.32 3.17 -10.61
N PRO A 60 12.22 2.97 -9.86
CA PRO A 60 12.28 2.36 -8.54
C PRO A 60 12.97 1.01 -8.60
N ASP A 61 13.79 0.67 -7.60
CA ASP A 61 14.30 -0.70 -7.46
C ASP A 61 13.08 -1.64 -7.32
N PRO A 62 12.98 -2.73 -8.11
CA PRO A 62 11.92 -3.73 -7.93
C PRO A 62 11.74 -4.22 -6.48
N ARG A 63 12.80 -4.18 -5.66
CA ARG A 63 12.79 -4.53 -4.23
C ARG A 63 12.09 -3.49 -3.34
N ASP A 64 11.92 -2.27 -3.85
CA ASP A 64 11.17 -1.20 -3.19
C ASP A 64 9.68 -1.25 -3.51
N LEU A 65 9.27 -2.07 -4.49
CA LEU A 65 7.86 -2.29 -4.79
C LEU A 65 7.18 -3.07 -3.66
N VAL A 66 6.08 -2.50 -3.15
CA VAL A 66 5.25 -3.15 -2.14
C VAL A 66 4.26 -4.07 -2.84
N LYS A 67 4.39 -5.37 -2.62
CA LYS A 67 3.45 -6.39 -3.09
C LYS A 67 2.09 -6.21 -2.44
N THR A 68 1.07 -6.31 -3.27
CA THR A 68 -0.33 -6.17 -2.91
C THR A 68 -0.96 -7.53 -2.67
N ARG A 69 -2.19 -7.52 -2.17
CA ARG A 69 -3.04 -8.72 -2.12
C ARG A 69 -3.12 -9.47 -3.45
N ALA A 70 -3.22 -8.73 -4.57
CA ALA A 70 -3.31 -9.35 -5.90
C ALA A 70 -2.04 -10.14 -6.24
N ASP A 71 -0.87 -9.58 -5.90
CA ASP A 71 0.43 -10.23 -6.13
C ASP A 71 0.56 -11.51 -5.28
N LEU A 72 0.13 -11.47 -4.02
CA LEU A 72 0.15 -12.65 -3.14
C LEU A 72 -0.80 -13.75 -3.64
N ILE A 73 -1.99 -13.39 -4.14
CA ILE A 73 -2.92 -14.34 -4.76
C ILE A 73 -2.33 -14.94 -6.04
N ALA A 74 -1.66 -14.13 -6.86
CA ALA A 74 -1.01 -14.58 -8.09
C ALA A 74 0.12 -15.58 -7.78
N LEU A 75 0.97 -15.28 -6.80
CA LEU A 75 2.00 -16.19 -6.30
C LEU A 75 1.41 -17.54 -5.88
N ALA A 76 0.37 -17.52 -5.04
CA ALA A 76 -0.30 -18.74 -4.60
C ALA A 76 -0.94 -19.53 -5.75
N SER A 77 -1.47 -18.83 -6.76
CA SER A 77 -2.08 -19.47 -7.92
C SER A 77 -1.04 -20.17 -8.79
N GLN A 78 0.11 -19.54 -9.03
CA GLN A 78 1.24 -20.16 -9.73
C GLN A 78 1.77 -21.39 -8.98
N ALA A 79 1.91 -21.29 -7.65
CA ALA A 79 2.36 -22.41 -6.83
C ALA A 79 1.35 -23.56 -6.76
N SER A 80 0.05 -23.24 -6.71
CA SER A 80 -1.02 -24.24 -6.79
C SER A 80 -0.98 -24.99 -8.13
N ASP A 81 -0.83 -24.25 -9.24
CA ASP A 81 -0.78 -24.82 -10.58
C ASP A 81 0.45 -25.73 -10.76
N ALA A 82 1.63 -25.28 -10.31
CA ALA A 82 2.86 -26.07 -10.31
C ALA A 82 2.69 -27.39 -9.53
N LEU A 83 2.14 -27.33 -8.32
CA LEU A 83 1.88 -28.53 -7.51
C LEU A 83 0.89 -29.48 -8.20
N ALA A 84 -0.25 -28.96 -8.65
CA ALA A 84 -1.32 -29.76 -9.24
C ALA A 84 -0.90 -30.40 -10.58
N SER A 85 0.01 -29.77 -11.33
CA SER A 85 0.55 -30.26 -12.59
C SER A 85 1.84 -31.09 -12.44
N GLY A 86 2.39 -31.20 -11.23
CA GLY A 86 3.67 -31.86 -10.97
C GLY A 86 4.87 -31.15 -11.63
N GLN A 87 4.75 -29.84 -11.87
CA GLN A 87 5.81 -29.01 -12.45
C GLN A 87 6.58 -28.26 -11.35
N PRO A 88 7.85 -27.89 -11.59
CA PRO A 88 8.57 -27.00 -10.69
C PRO A 88 7.89 -25.62 -10.63
N LEU A 89 8.15 -24.89 -9.53
CA LEU A 89 7.74 -23.49 -9.44
C LEU A 89 8.37 -22.68 -10.60
N PRO A 90 7.63 -21.71 -11.18
CA PRO A 90 8.16 -20.84 -12.21
C PRO A 90 9.45 -20.11 -11.78
N GLU A 91 10.34 -19.89 -12.75
CA GLU A 91 11.54 -19.06 -12.54
C GLU A 91 11.14 -17.67 -12.02
N GLY A 92 11.92 -17.13 -11.09
CA GLY A 92 11.67 -15.83 -10.47
C GLY A 92 10.70 -15.83 -9.27
N VAL A 93 10.04 -16.95 -8.95
CA VAL A 93 9.27 -17.06 -7.70
C VAL A 93 10.18 -16.87 -6.49
N ALA A 94 11.36 -17.49 -6.49
CA ALA A 94 12.35 -17.34 -5.41
C ALA A 94 12.76 -15.88 -5.17
N ASP A 95 12.80 -15.05 -6.22
CA ASP A 95 13.17 -13.63 -6.14
C ASP A 95 12.15 -12.77 -5.38
N LEU A 96 10.96 -13.31 -5.09
CA LEU A 96 9.95 -12.64 -4.25
C LEU A 96 10.36 -12.64 -2.78
N ALA A 97 11.25 -13.54 -2.35
CA ALA A 97 11.79 -13.54 -0.99
C ALA A 97 12.44 -12.19 -0.67
N GLY A 98 12.16 -11.68 0.53
CA GLY A 98 12.61 -10.38 1.01
C GLY A 98 11.84 -9.16 0.49
N GLN A 99 11.00 -9.30 -0.55
CA GLN A 99 10.21 -8.18 -1.07
C GLN A 99 9.15 -7.73 -0.07
N ARG A 100 8.87 -6.42 -0.05
CA ARG A 100 7.89 -5.85 0.87
C ARG A 100 6.48 -6.24 0.44
N PHE A 101 5.57 -6.39 1.39
CA PHE A 101 4.14 -6.53 1.09
C PHE A 101 3.28 -5.72 2.04
N GLU A 102 2.07 -5.44 1.58
CA GLU A 102 0.97 -4.92 2.37
C GLU A 102 -0.32 -5.67 2.00
N LEU A 103 -1.00 -6.18 3.02
CA LEU A 103 -2.20 -6.99 2.86
C LEU A 103 -3.24 -6.53 3.87
N ARG A 104 -4.46 -6.23 3.39
CA ARG A 104 -5.61 -5.98 4.27
C ARG A 104 -6.62 -7.11 4.17
N LEU A 105 -7.00 -7.65 5.33
CA LEU A 105 -8.01 -8.68 5.47
C LEU A 105 -9.29 -8.06 6.04
N PRO A 106 -10.37 -7.95 5.25
CA PRO A 106 -11.65 -7.46 5.77
C PRO A 106 -12.30 -8.52 6.67
N PHE A 107 -12.84 -8.09 7.81
CA PHE A 107 -13.58 -8.94 8.74
C PHE A 107 -14.75 -8.18 9.40
N GLY A 108 -15.66 -8.91 10.05
CA GLY A 108 -16.85 -8.29 10.64
C GLY A 108 -17.83 -7.73 9.60
N CYS A 109 -17.80 -8.25 8.37
CA CYS A 109 -18.59 -7.75 7.24
C CYS A 109 -20.11 -7.93 7.40
N ARG A 110 -20.55 -8.75 8.36
CA ARG A 110 -21.97 -8.93 8.72
C ARG A 110 -22.37 -8.15 9.97
N GLY A 111 -21.53 -7.20 10.40
CA GLY A 111 -21.75 -6.42 11.61
C GLY A 111 -21.09 -7.03 12.86
N PRO A 112 -21.54 -6.61 14.06
CA PRO A 112 -20.96 -7.05 15.32
C PRO A 112 -21.18 -8.54 15.54
N SER A 113 -20.28 -9.16 16.27
CA SER A 113 -20.39 -10.56 16.62
C SER A 113 -21.34 -10.78 17.80
N GLU A 114 -22.09 -11.88 17.73
CA GLU A 114 -22.96 -12.33 18.80
C GLU A 114 -22.19 -12.55 20.12
N ALA A 115 -22.91 -12.45 21.24
CA ALA A 115 -22.35 -12.77 22.54
C ALA A 115 -21.86 -14.22 22.56
N GLY A 116 -20.61 -14.44 23.01
CA GLY A 116 -20.01 -15.79 23.05
C GLY A 116 -19.55 -16.34 21.69
N SER A 117 -19.49 -15.53 20.63
CA SER A 117 -18.94 -15.99 19.35
C SER A 117 -17.46 -16.35 19.45
N ASP A 118 -17.12 -17.56 18.98
CA ASP A 118 -15.74 -18.06 18.86
C ASP A 118 -15.08 -17.69 17.53
N SER A 119 -15.66 -16.76 16.76
CA SER A 119 -15.06 -16.33 15.50
C SER A 119 -13.66 -15.75 15.73
N PRO A 120 -12.63 -16.19 14.97
CA PRO A 120 -11.25 -15.77 15.19
C PRO A 120 -11.06 -14.27 14.92
N MET A 121 -11.90 -13.65 14.09
CA MET A 121 -11.87 -12.22 13.82
C MET A 121 -13.25 -11.62 14.10
N ARG A 122 -13.38 -10.96 15.25
CA ARG A 122 -14.66 -10.46 15.76
C ARG A 122 -14.55 -9.07 16.36
N TRP A 123 -15.67 -8.36 16.38
CA TRP A 123 -15.81 -7.10 17.10
C TRP A 123 -17.19 -7.00 17.75
N ARG A 124 -17.28 -6.26 18.84
CA ARG A 124 -18.54 -5.97 19.55
C ARG A 124 -18.55 -4.52 20.00
N TYR A 125 -19.74 -3.93 20.06
CA TYR A 125 -19.94 -2.59 20.58
C TYR A 125 -20.85 -2.62 21.81
N ASP A 126 -20.40 -1.97 22.88
CA ASP A 126 -21.17 -1.70 24.08
C ASP A 126 -21.61 -0.23 24.03
N ALA A 127 -22.92 -0.01 23.88
CA ALA A 127 -23.49 1.32 23.71
C ALA A 127 -23.45 2.14 25.01
N ASP A 128 -23.62 1.49 26.16
CA ASP A 128 -23.63 2.15 27.47
C ASP A 128 -22.22 2.60 27.83
N ALA A 129 -21.22 1.72 27.64
CA ALA A 129 -19.81 2.03 27.87
C ALA A 129 -19.18 2.84 26.72
N LYS A 130 -19.86 2.98 25.57
CA LYS A 130 -19.31 3.51 24.32
C LYS A 130 -17.98 2.84 23.95
N ALA A 131 -17.93 1.51 24.09
CA ALA A 131 -16.71 0.74 23.97
C ALA A 131 -16.78 -0.23 22.78
N LEU A 132 -15.85 -0.06 21.83
CA LEU A 132 -15.64 -0.98 20.72
C LEU A 132 -14.54 -1.97 21.11
N ARG A 133 -14.91 -3.24 21.24
CA ARG A 133 -14.01 -4.35 21.57
C ARG A 133 -13.70 -5.13 20.31
N VAL A 134 -12.42 -5.34 20.02
CA VAL A 134 -11.97 -6.08 18.84
C VAL A 134 -11.04 -7.20 19.26
N HIS A 135 -11.23 -8.37 18.64
CA HIS A 135 -10.40 -9.54 18.86
C HIS A 135 -10.05 -10.18 17.51
N VAL A 136 -8.76 -10.42 17.31
CA VAL A 136 -8.22 -11.10 16.13
C VAL A 136 -7.22 -12.16 16.58
N SER A 137 -7.58 -13.44 16.44
CA SER A 137 -6.70 -14.58 16.71
C SER A 137 -6.03 -15.06 15.43
N PRO A 138 -4.70 -15.21 15.42
CA PRO A 138 -4.02 -15.96 14.36
C PRO A 138 -4.31 -17.45 14.46
N VAL A 139 -4.09 -18.17 13.37
CA VAL A 139 -4.11 -19.63 13.33
C VAL A 139 -2.69 -20.13 13.54
N VAL A 140 -2.54 -21.16 14.38
CA VAL A 140 -1.29 -21.88 14.59
C VAL A 140 -1.37 -23.21 13.86
N TRP A 141 -0.41 -23.46 12.98
CA TRP A 141 -0.24 -24.72 12.25
C TRP A 141 0.98 -25.46 12.79
N SER A 142 0.81 -26.75 13.10
CA SER A 142 1.94 -27.66 13.32
C SER A 142 2.47 -28.19 11.99
N SER A 143 3.64 -28.82 12.05
CA SER A 143 4.28 -29.51 10.92
C SER A 143 3.33 -30.41 10.11
N ASP A 144 2.51 -31.19 10.79
CA ASP A 144 1.60 -32.17 10.17
C ASP A 144 0.43 -31.46 9.46
N GLY A 145 0.14 -30.23 9.90
CA GLY A 145 -0.76 -29.29 9.28
C GLY A 145 -0.16 -28.51 8.10
N LEU A 146 1.15 -28.64 7.82
CA LEU A 146 1.87 -27.73 6.91
C LEU A 146 2.77 -28.42 5.87
N ARG A 147 3.26 -29.64 6.08
CA ARG A 147 4.32 -30.23 5.22
C ARG A 147 3.86 -30.87 3.92
N ALA A 148 4.80 -30.79 2.95
CA ALA A 148 4.87 -31.51 1.68
C ALA A 148 6.12 -32.42 1.56
N SER A 149 6.99 -32.49 2.57
CA SER A 149 8.25 -33.25 2.49
C SER A 149 8.04 -34.74 2.85
N GLU A 150 8.43 -35.64 1.95
CA GLU A 150 8.37 -37.12 2.10
C GLU A 150 9.46 -37.68 3.03
N ASP A 151 10.41 -36.84 3.41
CA ASP A 151 11.50 -37.11 4.34
C ASP A 151 10.92 -37.10 5.75
N GLY A 152 10.58 -38.28 6.30
CA GLY A 152 9.95 -38.49 7.62
C GLY A 152 10.70 -37.97 8.86
N SER A 153 11.50 -36.92 8.74
CA SER A 153 12.02 -36.14 9.85
C SER A 153 10.95 -35.20 10.40
N ALA A 154 10.56 -35.44 11.65
CA ALA A 154 9.68 -34.55 12.41
C ALA A 154 10.43 -33.25 12.73
N SER A 155 10.38 -32.28 11.81
CA SER A 155 10.76 -30.90 12.12
C SER A 155 9.67 -30.27 13.01
N ASP A 156 10.06 -29.70 14.15
CA ASP A 156 9.20 -29.00 15.12
C ASP A 156 8.79 -27.58 14.63
N VAL A 157 8.62 -27.45 13.32
CA VAL A 157 8.33 -26.17 12.67
C VAL A 157 6.85 -25.84 12.87
N VAL A 158 6.61 -24.82 13.68
CA VAL A 158 5.31 -24.20 13.91
C VAL A 158 5.19 -23.00 12.99
N ALA A 159 4.03 -22.83 12.36
CA ALA A 159 3.71 -21.60 11.65
C ALA A 159 2.52 -20.91 12.28
N GLU A 160 2.52 -19.58 12.26
CA GLU A 160 1.43 -18.76 12.80
C GLU A 160 1.06 -17.64 11.83
N GLY A 161 -0.23 -17.44 11.60
CA GLY A 161 -0.67 -16.43 10.64
C GLY A 161 -2.17 -16.39 10.40
N PHE A 162 -2.56 -16.00 9.19
CA PHE A 162 -3.95 -15.70 8.85
C PHE A 162 -4.35 -16.28 7.50
N TRP A 163 -5.53 -16.87 7.45
CA TRP A 163 -6.19 -17.19 6.19
C TRP A 163 -6.54 -15.92 5.43
N ILE A 164 -6.29 -15.92 4.12
CA ILE A 164 -6.72 -14.88 3.19
C ILE A 164 -8.17 -15.18 2.79
N PRO A 165 -9.18 -14.42 3.28
CA PRO A 165 -10.57 -14.70 2.96
C PRO A 165 -10.82 -14.41 1.48
N ARG A 166 -11.53 -15.29 0.77
CA ARG A 166 -11.80 -15.17 -0.67
C ARG A 166 -10.51 -14.99 -1.50
N PRO A 167 -9.62 -16.00 -1.55
CA PRO A 167 -8.35 -15.91 -2.28
C PRO A 167 -8.51 -15.97 -3.82
N TRP A 168 -9.68 -15.58 -4.34
CA TRP A 168 -10.00 -15.40 -5.76
C TRP A 168 -10.36 -13.94 -6.09
N THR A 169 -10.26 -13.03 -5.11
CA THR A 169 -10.47 -11.59 -5.32
C THR A 169 -9.36 -10.75 -4.69
N ALA A 170 -8.91 -9.75 -5.44
CA ALA A 170 -7.98 -8.72 -4.99
C ALA A 170 -8.65 -7.67 -4.08
N SER A 171 -9.98 -7.71 -3.92
CA SER A 171 -10.69 -6.74 -3.08
C SER A 171 -10.32 -6.90 -1.60
N GLU A 172 -9.90 -5.79 -1.00
CA GLU A 172 -9.60 -5.64 0.43
C GLU A 172 -10.81 -5.10 1.23
N ALA A 173 -11.96 -4.95 0.58
CA ALA A 173 -13.20 -4.50 1.19
C ALA A 173 -14.13 -5.67 1.50
N CYS A 174 -15.02 -5.47 2.47
CA CYS A 174 -16.15 -6.37 2.66
C CYS A 174 -16.94 -6.51 1.35
N PRO A 175 -17.46 -7.72 1.03
CA PRO A 175 -18.36 -7.87 -0.11
C PRO A 175 -19.55 -6.91 0.05
N PRO A 176 -20.13 -6.45 -1.07
CA PRO A 176 -21.45 -5.82 -0.98
C PRO A 176 -22.40 -6.79 -0.28
N SER A 177 -23.24 -6.27 0.62
CA SER A 177 -24.30 -7.06 1.24
C SER A 177 -25.13 -7.70 0.14
N GLN A 178 -25.05 -9.02 0.01
CA GLN A 178 -25.94 -9.77 -0.85
C GLN A 178 -26.95 -10.48 0.06
N ASP A 179 -28.23 -10.28 -0.21
CA ASP A 179 -29.34 -11.08 0.33
C ASP A 179 -29.33 -12.48 -0.30
N SER A 180 -28.17 -13.12 -0.35
CA SER A 180 -28.03 -14.45 -0.95
C SER A 180 -28.39 -15.49 0.11
N VAL A 181 -29.63 -15.98 0.01
CA VAL A 181 -30.08 -17.22 0.62
C VAL A 181 -29.18 -18.33 0.07
N ALA A 182 -28.24 -18.83 0.89
CA ALA A 182 -27.49 -20.01 0.52
C ALA A 182 -28.48 -21.16 0.27
N PRO A 183 -28.35 -21.93 -0.83
CA PRO A 183 -29.18 -23.12 -1.02
C PRO A 183 -28.98 -24.07 0.17
N THR A 184 -30.03 -24.28 0.95
CA THR A 184 -30.07 -25.31 1.98
C THR A 184 -30.08 -26.68 1.28
N GLY A 185 -29.02 -27.48 1.47
CA GLY A 185 -29.00 -28.88 1.03
C GLY A 185 -27.75 -29.37 0.30
N ALA A 186 -26.72 -28.53 0.11
CA ALA A 186 -25.41 -28.99 -0.33
C ALA A 186 -24.35 -28.57 0.69
N ASP A 187 -23.75 -29.56 1.36
CA ASP A 187 -22.55 -29.32 2.15
C ASP A 187 -21.47 -28.78 1.21
N ALA A 188 -20.93 -27.61 1.51
CA ALA A 188 -19.82 -27.05 0.77
C ALA A 188 -18.63 -28.02 0.88
N VAL A 189 -18.29 -28.69 -0.22
CA VAL A 189 -17.25 -29.75 -0.30
C VAL A 189 -15.84 -29.22 0.03
N THR A 190 -15.67 -27.91 0.22
CA THR A 190 -14.51 -27.31 0.86
C THR A 190 -14.98 -26.08 1.62
N PRO A 191 -14.59 -25.87 2.90
CA PRO A 191 -14.89 -24.63 3.59
C PRO A 191 -14.37 -23.45 2.75
N PRO A 192 -15.25 -22.58 2.22
CA PRO A 192 -14.81 -21.51 1.34
C PRO A 192 -13.94 -20.53 2.13
N GLY A 193 -12.63 -20.52 1.87
CA GLY A 193 -11.71 -19.52 2.42
C GLY A 193 -10.41 -20.04 3.04
N GLN A 194 -10.23 -21.35 3.20
CA GLN A 194 -9.00 -21.95 3.77
C GLN A 194 -8.07 -22.56 2.70
N ALA A 195 -7.92 -21.87 1.56
CA ALA A 195 -7.06 -22.34 0.46
C ALA A 195 -5.75 -21.54 0.35
N LEU A 196 -5.65 -20.39 1.01
CA LEU A 196 -4.47 -19.54 0.99
C LEU A 196 -4.29 -18.83 2.34
N ALA A 197 -3.11 -18.95 2.95
CA ALA A 197 -2.72 -18.19 4.13
C ALA A 197 -1.40 -17.42 3.92
N VAL A 198 -1.17 -16.45 4.79
CA VAL A 198 0.16 -15.89 5.06
C VAL A 198 0.57 -16.28 6.47
N ALA A 199 1.82 -16.73 6.66
CA ALA A 199 2.29 -17.19 7.96
C ALA A 199 3.76 -16.89 8.21
N GLN A 200 4.08 -16.67 9.48
CA GLN A 200 5.45 -16.66 9.98
C GLN A 200 5.81 -18.07 10.44
N PHE A 201 7.05 -18.49 10.20
CA PHE A 201 7.54 -19.83 10.57
C PHE A 201 8.50 -19.74 11.74
N SER A 202 8.42 -20.69 12.68
CA SER A 202 9.36 -20.82 13.80
C SER A 202 10.77 -21.07 13.26
N GLY A 203 11.76 -20.33 13.75
CA GLY A 203 13.15 -20.43 13.28
C GLY A 203 13.48 -19.52 12.09
N GLY A 204 12.50 -18.81 11.52
CA GLY A 204 12.76 -17.72 10.58
C GLY A 204 13.58 -16.60 11.23
N ALA A 205 14.45 -15.96 10.46
CA ALA A 205 15.38 -14.96 10.98
C ALA A 205 14.65 -13.81 11.70
N GLY A 206 14.83 -13.73 13.03
CA GLY A 206 14.61 -12.51 13.80
C GLY A 206 13.18 -12.23 14.32
N GLN A 207 12.21 -13.13 14.20
CA GLN A 207 10.88 -12.91 14.80
C GLN A 207 10.37 -14.07 15.65
N ARG A 208 9.89 -13.72 16.84
CA ARG A 208 9.23 -14.64 17.76
C ARG A 208 7.75 -14.73 17.39
N LEU A 209 7.24 -15.95 17.27
CA LEU A 209 5.81 -16.20 17.15
C LEU A 209 5.08 -15.66 18.40
N ARG A 210 3.81 -15.30 18.24
CA ARG A 210 2.94 -14.89 19.34
C ARG A 210 2.34 -16.07 20.09
N ASP A 211 2.66 -17.31 19.68
CA ASP A 211 2.20 -18.54 20.30
C ASP A 211 0.66 -18.61 20.39
N GLY A 212 -0.03 -18.10 19.36
CA GLY A 212 -1.49 -18.05 19.29
C GLY A 212 -2.12 -16.90 20.06
N LYS A 213 -1.34 -16.02 20.71
CA LYS A 213 -1.89 -14.88 21.46
C LYS A 213 -2.61 -13.90 20.52
N PRO A 214 -3.89 -13.57 20.81
CA PRO A 214 -4.67 -12.70 19.96
C PRO A 214 -4.14 -11.25 19.94
N TYR A 215 -4.56 -10.53 18.90
CA TYR A 215 -4.49 -9.09 18.79
C TYR A 215 -5.82 -8.52 19.29
N GLU A 216 -5.80 -7.99 20.52
CA GLU A 216 -7.00 -7.47 21.18
C GLU A 216 -6.87 -5.99 21.49
N THR A 217 -7.95 -5.24 21.32
CA THR A 217 -8.03 -3.84 21.72
C THR A 217 -9.44 -3.47 22.15
N VAL A 218 -9.54 -2.52 23.07
CA VAL A 218 -10.78 -1.88 23.46
C VAL A 218 -10.59 -0.39 23.32
N VAL A 219 -11.39 0.24 22.46
CA VAL A 219 -11.32 1.68 22.20
C VAL A 219 -12.66 2.33 22.51
N ARG A 220 -12.63 3.57 22.98
CA ARG A 220 -13.84 4.37 23.10
C ARG A 220 -14.29 4.80 21.70
N ALA A 221 -15.55 4.57 21.36
CA ALA A 221 -16.14 4.90 20.07
C ALA A 221 -17.55 5.47 20.24
N ALA A 222 -17.81 6.62 19.61
CA ALA A 222 -19.17 7.14 19.49
C ALA A 222 -20.00 6.26 18.52
N ALA A 223 -21.33 6.36 18.60
CA ALA A 223 -22.23 5.51 17.82
C ALA A 223 -22.05 5.66 16.29
N ASP A 224 -21.67 6.87 15.85
CA ASP A 224 -21.35 7.20 14.46
C ASP A 224 -19.94 6.75 14.02
N GLU A 225 -19.09 6.33 14.95
CA GLU A 225 -17.76 5.75 14.70
C GLU A 225 -17.80 4.21 14.63
N VAL A 226 -18.90 3.58 15.02
CA VAL A 226 -19.06 2.12 15.03
C VAL A 226 -19.00 1.57 13.59
N PRO A 227 -18.22 0.50 13.32
CA PRO A 227 -18.14 -0.08 11.98
C PRO A 227 -19.52 -0.45 11.42
N ASP A 228 -19.75 -0.16 10.15
CA ASP A 228 -20.97 -0.50 9.42
C ASP A 228 -20.72 -1.74 8.52
N GLY A 229 -21.46 -1.87 7.42
CA GLY A 229 -21.26 -2.93 6.43
C GLY A 229 -19.86 -2.97 5.79
N GLN A 230 -19.03 -1.94 5.98
CA GLN A 230 -17.62 -1.96 5.57
C GLN A 230 -16.73 -2.81 6.48
N GLY A 231 -17.23 -3.19 7.67
CA GLY A 231 -16.51 -3.99 8.66
C GLY A 231 -15.24 -3.31 9.19
N LEU A 232 -14.30 -4.13 9.65
CA LEU A 232 -12.95 -3.72 10.04
C LEU A 232 -11.91 -4.32 9.10
N ARG A 233 -10.69 -3.80 9.11
CA ARG A 233 -9.57 -4.33 8.32
C ARG A 233 -8.40 -4.68 9.22
N LEU A 234 -7.93 -5.92 9.14
CA LEU A 234 -6.63 -6.30 9.65
C LEU A 234 -5.58 -5.99 8.59
N ARG A 235 -4.71 -5.01 8.84
CA ARG A 235 -3.60 -4.65 7.97
C ARG A 235 -2.33 -5.35 8.43
N LEU A 236 -1.70 -6.08 7.52
CA LEU A 236 -0.46 -6.80 7.70
C LEU A 236 0.59 -6.16 6.78
N ARG A 237 1.73 -5.77 7.34
CA ARG A 237 2.86 -5.24 6.61
C ARG A 237 4.11 -5.97 7.00
N GLY A 238 4.96 -6.22 6.01
CA GLY A 238 6.12 -7.05 6.25
C GLY A 238 6.93 -7.29 5.00
N ARG A 239 7.68 -8.39 5.03
CA ARG A 239 8.39 -8.93 3.86
C ARG A 239 7.98 -10.38 3.62
N ILE A 240 7.96 -10.77 2.35
CA ILE A 240 7.83 -12.17 1.97
C ILE A 240 9.08 -12.89 2.49
N GLY A 241 8.87 -13.99 3.20
CA GLY A 241 9.92 -14.82 3.78
C GLY A 241 10.15 -16.06 2.93
N GLU A 242 10.84 -17.02 3.53
CA GLU A 242 11.10 -18.33 2.95
C GLU A 242 10.54 -19.42 3.88
N THR A 243 10.05 -20.49 3.27
CA THR A 243 9.69 -21.74 3.95
C THR A 243 10.96 -22.51 4.31
N ALA A 244 10.81 -23.66 5.00
CA ALA A 244 11.94 -24.55 5.28
C ALA A 244 12.65 -25.04 4.00
N ASP A 245 11.92 -25.11 2.89
CA ASP A 245 12.43 -25.54 1.58
C ASP A 245 13.09 -24.40 0.77
N GLY A 246 13.25 -23.20 1.38
CA GLY A 246 13.87 -22.04 0.74
C GLY A 246 12.97 -21.34 -0.29
N THR A 247 11.69 -21.68 -0.35
CA THR A 247 10.72 -21.09 -1.28
C THR A 247 9.76 -20.14 -0.56
N PRO A 248 9.25 -19.07 -1.20
CA PRO A 248 8.35 -18.12 -0.53
C PRO A 248 6.94 -18.65 -0.28
N VAL A 249 6.59 -19.80 -0.85
CA VAL A 249 5.26 -20.40 -0.76
C VAL A 249 5.37 -21.92 -0.70
N SER A 250 4.65 -22.52 0.24
CA SER A 250 4.49 -23.97 0.34
C SER A 250 3.03 -24.33 0.08
N CYS A 251 2.79 -25.30 -0.80
CA CYS A 251 1.46 -25.77 -1.13
C CYS A 251 1.36 -27.27 -0.86
N ARG A 252 0.16 -27.72 -0.49
CA ARG A 252 -0.16 -29.14 -0.32
C ARG A 252 -1.55 -29.47 -0.81
N GLN A 253 -1.79 -30.72 -1.16
CA GLN A 253 -3.05 -31.17 -1.73
C GLN A 253 -3.56 -32.43 -1.00
N PRO A 254 -4.14 -32.29 0.22
CA PRO A 254 -4.35 -33.41 1.14
C PRO A 254 -5.27 -34.51 0.63
N ALA A 255 -6.29 -34.16 -0.17
CA ALA A 255 -7.25 -35.12 -0.72
C ALA A 255 -6.96 -35.51 -2.17
N GLY A 256 -5.72 -35.30 -2.65
CA GLY A 256 -5.29 -35.72 -3.99
C GLY A 256 -5.70 -34.75 -5.13
N PRO A 257 -5.50 -35.15 -6.40
CA PRO A 257 -5.50 -34.27 -7.59
C PRO A 257 -6.81 -33.50 -7.81
N GLU A 258 -7.93 -34.02 -7.33
CA GLU A 258 -9.26 -33.41 -7.49
C GLU A 258 -9.54 -32.24 -6.53
N GLN A 259 -8.73 -32.09 -5.47
CA GLN A 259 -8.87 -30.99 -4.52
C GLN A 259 -7.96 -29.83 -4.89
N ARG A 260 -8.43 -28.59 -4.79
CA ARG A 260 -7.54 -27.43 -4.95
C ARG A 260 -6.43 -27.43 -3.87
N PRO A 261 -5.16 -27.18 -4.24
CA PRO A 261 -4.09 -27.00 -3.26
C PRO A 261 -4.41 -25.95 -2.20
N ILE A 262 -3.91 -26.21 -0.99
CA ILE A 262 -3.86 -25.27 0.13
C ILE A 262 -2.43 -24.72 0.17
N CYS A 263 -2.29 -23.41 0.02
CA CYS A 263 -0.99 -22.75 -0.01
C CYS A 263 -0.78 -21.82 1.18
N ILE A 264 0.46 -21.72 1.64
CA ILE A 264 0.89 -20.82 2.71
C ILE A 264 2.11 -20.05 2.22
N ILE A 265 1.97 -18.73 2.16
CA ILE A 265 3.06 -17.81 1.81
C ILE A 265 3.82 -17.47 3.09
N ALA A 266 5.13 -17.71 3.08
CA ALA A 266 6.00 -17.33 4.18
C ALA A 266 6.14 -15.82 4.24
N VAL A 267 6.02 -15.25 5.44
CA VAL A 267 6.18 -13.81 5.68
C VAL A 267 6.92 -13.54 6.99
N THR A 268 7.50 -12.35 7.08
CA THR A 268 7.93 -11.72 8.33
C THR A 268 7.10 -10.45 8.53
N LEU A 269 6.49 -10.27 9.69
CA LEU A 269 5.56 -9.15 9.95
C LEU A 269 6.29 -8.01 10.65
N ASN A 270 6.30 -6.82 10.05
CA ASN A 270 6.85 -5.62 10.67
C ASN A 270 5.81 -4.95 11.56
N ASP A 271 4.60 -4.80 11.02
CA ASP A 271 3.46 -4.25 11.75
C ASP A 271 2.15 -4.99 11.40
N VAL A 272 1.33 -5.12 12.43
CA VAL A 272 -0.06 -5.57 12.38
C VAL A 272 -0.91 -4.44 12.91
N ALA A 273 -1.98 -4.07 12.22
CA ALA A 273 -2.88 -3.02 12.65
C ALA A 273 -4.34 -3.40 12.39
N ILE A 274 -5.24 -2.84 13.20
CA ILE A 274 -6.68 -2.94 12.97
C ILE A 274 -7.17 -1.55 12.61
N ASP A 275 -7.65 -1.40 11.38
CA ASP A 275 -8.16 -0.14 10.85
C ASP A 275 -9.70 -0.17 10.80
N ASN A 276 -10.33 0.97 11.05
CA ASN A 276 -11.77 1.20 10.88
C ASN A 276 -12.02 2.02 9.61
N PRO A 277 -12.45 1.41 8.50
CA PRO A 277 -12.68 2.09 7.23
C PRO A 277 -13.71 3.23 7.31
N ARG A 278 -14.71 3.11 8.20
CA ARG A 278 -15.76 4.12 8.37
C ARG A 278 -15.19 5.46 8.84
N THR A 279 -14.19 5.42 9.73
CA THR A 279 -13.57 6.63 10.30
C THR A 279 -12.20 6.94 9.71
N GLY A 280 -11.60 6.00 8.97
CA GLY A 280 -10.22 6.07 8.49
C GLY A 280 -9.16 5.94 9.60
N LYS A 281 -9.56 5.62 10.85
CA LYS A 281 -8.65 5.55 12.00
C LYS A 281 -8.06 4.14 12.18
N SER A 282 -6.80 4.07 12.60
CA SER A 282 -6.23 2.84 13.18
C SER A 282 -6.67 2.74 14.64
N LEU A 283 -7.30 1.61 14.99
CA LEU A 283 -7.77 1.32 16.34
C LEU A 283 -6.64 0.82 17.24
N ALA A 284 -5.68 0.09 16.66
CA ALA A 284 -4.50 -0.42 17.35
C ALA A 284 -3.42 -0.82 16.34
N THR A 285 -2.15 -0.79 16.77
CA THR A 285 -1.01 -1.21 15.96
C THR A 285 0.02 -1.90 16.85
N TRP A 286 0.44 -3.09 16.43
CA TRP A 286 1.47 -3.91 17.06
C TRP A 286 2.66 -3.97 16.11
N THR A 287 3.84 -3.62 16.60
CA THR A 287 5.10 -3.69 15.85
C THR A 287 5.95 -4.84 16.37
N ALA A 288 6.78 -5.43 15.50
CA ALA A 288 7.68 -6.53 15.86
C ALA A 288 8.52 -6.21 17.12
N ASP A 289 8.94 -4.95 17.30
CA ASP A 289 9.74 -4.51 18.47
C ASP A 289 8.95 -4.37 19.78
N ARG A 290 7.61 -4.24 19.73
CA ARG A 290 6.75 -4.06 20.93
C ARG A 290 6.02 -5.33 21.36
N ALA A 291 6.06 -6.41 20.59
CA ALA A 291 5.42 -7.66 20.96
C ALA A 291 6.03 -8.32 22.22
N GLY A 292 7.17 -7.82 22.71
CA GLY A 292 7.80 -8.22 23.98
C GLY A 292 7.55 -7.29 25.19
N LEU A 293 6.79 -6.20 25.05
CA LEU A 293 6.57 -5.19 26.11
C LEU A 293 5.10 -4.83 26.25
N ALA A 294 4.30 -5.80 26.70
CA ALA A 294 2.99 -5.54 27.32
C ALA A 294 2.74 -6.63 28.36
N ASP A 295 3.57 -6.61 29.41
CA ASP A 295 3.26 -7.23 30.71
C ASP A 295 4.09 -6.49 31.77
N ARG A 296 3.60 -5.34 32.20
CA ARG A 296 3.88 -4.71 33.50
C ARG A 296 2.66 -3.90 33.92
#